data_AF-A0A535IXG5-F1
#
_entry.id   AF-A0A535IXG5-F1
#
_cell.length_a   1.000
_cell.length_b   1.000
_cell.length_c   1.000
_cell.angle_alpha   90.00
_cell.angle_beta   90.00
_cell.angle_gamma   90.00
#
_symmetry.space_group_name_H-M   'P 1'
#
loop_
_entity.id
_entity.type
_entity.pdbx_description
1 polymer ?
#
loop_
_entity_poly.entity_id
_entity_poly.type
_entity_poly.pdbx_seq_one_letter_code
_entity_poly.pdbx_strand_id
1 'polypeptide(L)'
;EALTSQPNFWDDQTSAQKVLREADRLRSEVSLWGDLLARSDDLLTTLELVDESGDPELTAELDREAAALSSDFDRERTSLLFSGEYDERGALLSISAGAGGTEATDWAEMLLRMYL
;
A
#
# COMPACT_ATOMS: atom_id res chain seq x y z
N GLU A 1 -1.60 -16.75 -14.73
CA GLU A 1 -2.65 -17.21 -15.67
C GLU A 1 -2.26 -18.46 -16.47
N ALA A 2 -1.03 -18.59 -16.98
CA ALA A 2 -0.60 -19.78 -17.70
C ALA A 2 -0.57 -21.07 -16.83
N LEU A 3 -0.18 -20.96 -15.55
CA LEU A 3 -0.10 -22.09 -14.61
C LEU A 3 -1.48 -22.67 -14.24
N THR A 4 -2.48 -21.82 -14.03
CA THR A 4 -3.86 -22.21 -13.66
C THR A 4 -4.59 -22.94 -14.79
N SER A 5 -4.06 -22.88 -16.02
CA SER A 5 -4.63 -23.52 -17.21
C SER A 5 -4.03 -24.91 -17.48
N GLN A 6 -3.06 -25.36 -16.67
CA GLN A 6 -2.44 -26.68 -16.84
C GLN A 6 -3.35 -27.80 -16.31
N PRO A 7 -3.43 -28.97 -17.00
CA PRO A 7 -4.34 -30.06 -16.62
C PRO A 7 -4.09 -30.61 -15.22
N ASN A 8 -2.83 -30.61 -14.77
CA ASN A 8 -2.36 -31.16 -13.51
C ASN A 8 -2.27 -30.12 -12.38
N PHE A 9 -2.64 -28.86 -12.63
CA PHE A 9 -2.56 -27.79 -11.63
C PHE A 9 -3.46 -28.07 -10.41
N TRP A 10 -4.58 -28.75 -10.63
CA TRP A 10 -5.55 -29.08 -9.59
C TRP A 10 -5.25 -30.38 -8.84
N ASP A 11 -4.22 -31.14 -9.24
CA ASP A 11 -3.85 -32.41 -8.61
C ASP A 11 -3.32 -32.21 -7.18
N ASP A 12 -2.68 -31.06 -6.92
CA ASP A 12 -2.29 -30.61 -5.59
C ASP A 12 -3.10 -29.36 -5.18
N GLN A 13 -4.20 -29.61 -4.49
CA GLN A 13 -5.11 -28.57 -4.02
C GLN A 13 -4.43 -27.54 -3.09
N THR A 14 -3.42 -27.94 -2.32
CA THR A 14 -2.72 -27.04 -1.38
C THR A 14 -1.85 -26.06 -2.14
N SER A 15 -1.05 -26.57 -3.08
CA SER A 15 -0.22 -25.75 -3.96
C SER A 15 -1.06 -24.85 -4.86
N ALA A 16 -2.18 -25.36 -5.42
CA ALA A 16 -3.11 -24.59 -6.23
C ALA A 16 -3.70 -23.40 -5.45
N GLN A 17 -4.15 -23.60 -4.20
CA GLN A 17 -4.65 -22.51 -3.36
C GLN A 17 -3.60 -21.44 -3.09
N LYS A 18 -2.34 -21.83 -2.84
CA LYS A 18 -1.26 -20.86 -2.61
C LYS A 18 -1.03 -19.98 -3.84
N VAL A 19 -0.99 -20.59 -5.02
CA VAL A 19 -0.81 -19.86 -6.29
C VAL A 19 -1.99 -18.93 -6.58
N LEU A 20 -3.22 -19.37 -6.32
CA LEU A 20 -4.42 -18.53 -6.51
C LEU A 20 -4.42 -17.32 -5.58
N ARG A 21 -4.09 -17.50 -4.29
CA ARG A 21 -3.98 -16.38 -3.35
C ARG A 21 -2.94 -15.36 -3.79
N GLU A 22 -1.79 -15.83 -4.25
CA GLU A 22 -0.75 -14.93 -4.76
C GLU A 22 -1.17 -14.21 -6.03
N ALA A 23 -1.85 -14.91 -6.95
CA ALA A 23 -2.39 -14.30 -8.16
C ALA A 23 -3.45 -13.23 -7.84
N ASP A 24 -4.32 -13.46 -6.87
CA ASP A 24 -5.33 -12.50 -6.44
C ASP A 24 -4.70 -11.28 -5.75
N ARG A 25 -3.65 -11.49 -4.94
CA ARG A 25 -2.86 -10.42 -4.32
C ARG A 25 -2.26 -9.50 -5.39
N LEU A 26 -1.54 -10.08 -6.35
CA LEU A 26 -0.92 -9.35 -7.45
C LEU A 26 -1.94 -8.65 -8.35
N ARG A 27 -3.09 -9.29 -8.64
CA ARG A 27 -4.18 -8.66 -9.42
C ARG A 27 -4.77 -7.46 -8.70
N SER A 28 -4.96 -7.56 -7.38
CA SER A 28 -5.46 -6.46 -6.57
C SER A 28 -4.50 -5.27 -6.59
N GLU A 29 -3.20 -5.55 -6.49
CA GLU A 29 -2.14 -4.53 -6.60
C GLU A 29 -2.16 -3.84 -7.98
N VAL A 30 -2.21 -4.62 -9.07
CA VAL A 30 -2.28 -4.07 -10.43
C VAL A 30 -3.55 -3.23 -10.64
N SER A 31 -4.70 -3.71 -10.15
CA SER A 31 -5.97 -2.98 -10.24
C SER A 31 -5.88 -1.64 -9.51
N LEU A 32 -5.33 -1.64 -8.30
CA LEU A 32 -5.16 -0.44 -7.49
C LEU A 32 -4.35 0.64 -8.21
N TRP A 33 -3.22 0.27 -8.83
CA TRP A 33 -2.41 1.23 -9.60
C TRP A 33 -3.11 1.69 -10.88
N GLY A 34 -3.84 0.78 -11.54
CA GLY A 34 -4.68 1.12 -12.70
C GLY A 34 -5.76 2.14 -12.36
N ASP A 35 -6.42 1.98 -11.21
CA ASP A 35 -7.48 2.88 -10.75
C ASP A 35 -6.92 4.27 -10.39
N LEU A 36 -5.75 4.34 -9.75
CA LEU A 36 -5.06 5.61 -9.47
C LEU A 36 -4.67 6.35 -10.75
N LEU A 37 -4.19 5.62 -11.77
CA LEU A 37 -3.85 6.20 -13.07
C LEU A 37 -5.10 6.74 -13.78
N ALA A 38 -6.17 5.94 -13.85
CA ALA A 38 -7.42 6.36 -14.48
C ALA A 38 -7.99 7.63 -13.84
N ARG A 39 -8.01 7.68 -12.50
CA ARG A 39 -8.43 8.89 -11.75
C ARG A 39 -7.53 10.10 -12.04
N SER A 40 -6.23 9.89 -12.24
CA SER A 40 -5.31 10.98 -12.62
C SER A 40 -5.64 11.52 -14.01
N ASP A 41 -5.94 10.66 -14.97
CA ASP A 41 -6.29 11.06 -16.34
C ASP A 41 -7.65 11.80 -16.37
N ASP A 42 -8.62 11.34 -15.56
CA ASP A 42 -9.90 12.01 -15.38
C ASP A 42 -9.70 13.43 -14.81
N LEU A 43 -8.82 13.60 -13.81
CA LEU A 43 -8.51 14.92 -13.24
C LEU A 43 -7.84 15.86 -14.23
N LEU A 44 -6.97 15.34 -15.12
CA LEU A 44 -6.37 16.14 -16.18
C LEU A 44 -7.44 16.65 -17.15
N THR A 45 -8.42 15.80 -17.49
CA THR A 45 -9.56 16.18 -18.31
C THR A 45 -10.42 17.25 -17.61
N THR A 46 -10.68 17.09 -16.31
CA THR A 46 -11.42 18.09 -15.51
C THR A 46 -10.67 19.41 -15.41
N LEU A 47 -9.34 19.38 -15.30
CA LEU A 47 -8.50 20.59 -15.29
C LEU A 47 -8.64 21.37 -16.60
N GLU A 48 -8.65 20.70 -17.75
CA GLU A 48 -8.90 21.36 -19.05
C GLU A 48 -10.26 22.06 -19.07
N LEU A 49 -11.30 21.43 -18.54
CA LEU A 49 -12.64 22.03 -18.44
C LEU A 49 -12.68 23.24 -17.49
N VAL A 50 -11.93 23.20 -16.39
CA VAL A 50 -11.79 24.33 -15.46
C VAL A 50 -11.07 25.49 -16.13
N ASP A 51 -9.99 25.24 -16.86
CA ASP A 51 -9.24 26.26 -17.58
C ASP A 51 -10.09 26.97 -18.66
N GLU A 52 -11.01 26.24 -19.30
CA GLU A 52 -11.93 26.79 -20.29
C GLU A 52 -13.12 27.54 -19.67
N SER A 53 -13.73 27.00 -18.62
CA SER A 53 -14.97 27.52 -18.05
C SER A 53 -14.77 28.58 -16.97
N GLY A 54 -13.67 28.49 -16.21
CA GLY A 54 -13.42 29.30 -15.03
C GLY A 54 -14.45 29.10 -13.91
N ASP A 55 -15.20 27.99 -13.91
CA ASP A 55 -16.26 27.72 -12.95
C ASP A 55 -15.69 27.47 -11.54
N PRO A 56 -16.02 28.31 -10.54
CA PRO A 56 -15.55 28.13 -9.16
C PRO A 56 -16.02 26.83 -8.50
N GLU A 57 -17.20 26.31 -8.84
CA GLU A 57 -17.70 25.06 -8.26
C GLU A 57 -16.90 23.87 -8.79
N LEU A 58 -16.63 23.86 -10.10
CA LEU A 58 -15.82 22.83 -10.74
C LEU A 58 -14.36 22.87 -10.26
N THR A 59 -13.80 24.08 -10.09
CA THR A 59 -12.47 24.27 -9.49
C THR A 59 -12.39 23.64 -8.10
N ALA A 60 -13.41 23.87 -7.26
CA ALA A 60 -13.45 23.32 -5.90
C ALA A 60 -13.67 21.80 -5.86
N GLU A 61 -14.30 21.22 -6.88
CA GLU A 61 -14.37 19.76 -7.07
C GLU A 61 -13.01 19.18 -7.46
N LEU A 62 -12.35 19.76 -8.47
CA LEU A 62 -11.01 19.39 -8.90
C LEU A 62 -10.00 19.38 -7.74
N ASP A 63 -9.96 20.45 -6.95
CA ASP A 63 -9.05 20.57 -5.80
C ASP A 63 -9.27 19.45 -4.76
N ARG A 64 -10.53 19.10 -4.49
CA ARG A 64 -10.88 18.04 -3.53
C ARG A 64 -10.46 16.67 -4.03
N GLU A 65 -10.74 16.38 -5.29
CA GLU A 65 -10.40 15.08 -5.88
C GLU A 65 -8.89 14.92 -6.07
N ALA A 66 -8.18 15.98 -6.45
CA ALA A 66 -6.73 16.00 -6.53
C ALA A 66 -6.08 15.75 -5.16
N ALA A 67 -6.58 16.39 -4.09
CA ALA A 67 -6.10 16.16 -2.73
C ALA A 67 -6.34 14.70 -2.28
N ALA A 68 -7.52 14.14 -2.59
CA ALA A 68 -7.84 12.75 -2.29
C ALA A 68 -6.92 11.79 -3.05
N LEU A 69 -6.70 12.02 -4.36
CA LEU A 69 -5.80 11.20 -5.17
C LEU A 69 -4.36 11.25 -4.65
N SER A 70 -3.87 12.45 -4.30
CA SER A 70 -2.52 12.61 -3.72
C SER A 70 -2.37 11.83 -2.42
N SER A 71 -3.38 11.91 -1.52
CA SER A 71 -3.35 11.17 -0.26
C SER A 71 -3.39 9.66 -0.46
N ASP A 72 -4.19 9.18 -1.42
CA ASP A 72 -4.24 7.76 -1.77
C ASP A 72 -2.89 7.30 -2.34
N PHE A 73 -2.33 8.06 -3.30
CA PHE A 73 -1.04 7.76 -3.89
C PHE A 73 0.08 7.72 -2.84
N ASP A 74 0.13 8.67 -1.90
CA ASP A 74 1.16 8.67 -0.85
C ASP A 74 1.07 7.45 0.08
N ARG A 75 -0.16 7.01 0.39
CA ARG A 75 -0.40 5.78 1.16
C ARG A 75 0.12 4.56 0.41
N GLU A 76 -0.22 4.40 -0.86
CA GLU A 76 0.19 3.25 -1.66
C GLU A 76 1.69 3.30 -2.03
N ARG A 77 2.26 4.49 -2.22
CA ARG A 77 3.72 4.65 -2.33
C ARG A 77 4.44 4.14 -1.08
N THR A 78 3.86 4.37 0.10
CA THR A 78 4.42 3.86 1.35
C THR A 78 4.34 2.34 1.41
N SER A 79 3.28 1.72 0.86
CA SER A 79 3.18 0.26 0.81
C SER A 79 4.28 -0.38 -0.07
N LEU A 80 4.75 0.31 -1.12
CA LEU A 80 5.88 -0.14 -1.93
C LEU A 80 7.20 -0.25 -1.16
N LEU A 81 7.37 0.50 -0.08
CA LEU A 81 8.54 0.40 0.80
C LEU A 81 8.57 -0.94 1.54
N PHE A 82 7.43 -1.62 1.64
CA PHE A 82 7.25 -2.93 2.30
C PHE A 82 7.25 -4.09 1.29
N SER A 83 8.18 -4.07 0.33
CA SER A 83 8.32 -5.09 -0.73
C SER A 83 9.35 -6.18 -0.43
N GLY A 84 9.87 -6.24 0.80
CA GLY A 84 10.78 -7.26 1.27
C GLY A 84 10.10 -8.63 1.47
N GLU A 85 10.90 -9.71 1.39
CA GLU A 85 10.42 -11.11 1.50
C GLU A 85 9.61 -11.39 2.79
N TYR A 86 9.85 -10.62 3.84
CA TYR A 86 9.28 -10.83 5.17
C TYR A 86 8.39 -9.70 5.67
N ASP A 87 8.12 -8.68 4.84
CA ASP A 87 7.40 -7.49 5.29
C ASP A 87 5.92 -7.77 5.60
N GLU A 88 5.34 -8.81 5.00
CA GLU A 88 3.99 -9.29 5.31
C GLU A 88 3.91 -10.09 6.63
N ARG A 89 5.04 -10.39 7.28
CA ARG A 89 5.10 -11.20 8.50
C ARG A 89 5.11 -10.30 9.74
N GLY A 90 4.53 -10.80 10.83
CA GLY A 90 4.66 -10.15 12.13
C GLY A 90 6.13 -10.06 12.57
N ALA A 91 6.56 -8.87 13.00
CA ALA A 91 7.91 -8.66 13.51
C ALA A 91 8.01 -9.10 14.99
N LEU A 92 9.09 -9.80 15.33
CA LEU A 92 9.48 -10.06 16.73
C LEU A 92 10.42 -8.95 17.18
N LEU A 93 9.92 -8.04 18.02
CA LEU A 93 10.71 -6.96 18.61
C LEU A 93 11.24 -7.36 19.99
N SER A 94 12.57 -7.32 20.16
CA SER A 94 13.23 -7.51 21.45
C SER A 94 14.05 -6.26 21.78
N ILE A 95 13.77 -5.65 22.93
CA ILE A 95 14.47 -4.47 23.43
C ILE A 95 15.31 -4.91 24.62
N SER A 96 16.60 -4.62 24.60
CA SER A 96 17.55 -4.95 25.67
C SER A 96 18.35 -3.71 26.05
N ALA A 97 18.52 -3.48 27.36
CA ALA A 97 19.37 -2.41 27.86
C ALA A 97 20.84 -2.71 27.56
N GLY A 98 21.53 -1.75 26.94
CA GLY A 98 22.96 -1.84 26.63
C GLY A 98 23.84 -1.48 27.83
N ALA A 99 25.10 -1.13 27.55
CA ALA A 99 25.99 -0.58 28.57
C ALA A 99 25.50 0.79 29.04
N GLY A 100 25.43 1.00 30.36
CA GLY A 100 24.92 2.24 30.96
C GLY A 100 24.15 2.04 32.28
N GLY A 101 23.95 0.78 32.71
CA GLY A 101 23.35 0.47 34.00
C GLY A 101 21.89 0.92 34.09
N THR A 102 21.52 1.61 35.16
CA THR A 102 20.12 2.01 35.43
C THR A 102 19.58 2.95 34.36
N GLU A 103 20.34 3.95 33.91
CA GLU A 103 19.86 4.90 32.88
C GLU A 103 19.57 4.21 31.54
N ALA A 104 20.40 3.24 31.14
CA ALA A 104 20.15 2.42 29.95
C ALA A 104 18.91 1.53 30.11
N THR A 105 18.62 1.10 31.34
CA THR A 105 17.43 0.29 31.65
C THR A 105 16.16 1.14 31.59
N ASP A 106 16.18 2.34 32.19
CA ASP A 106 15.07 3.29 32.14
C ASP A 106 14.75 3.70 30.69
N TRP A 107 15.79 3.93 29.87
CA TRP A 107 15.60 4.22 28.44
C TRP A 107 15.02 3.04 27.66
N ALA A 108 15.48 1.82 27.91
CA ALA A 108 14.92 0.62 27.30
C ALA A 108 13.43 0.45 27.69
N GLU A 109 13.06 0.78 28.93
CA GLU A 109 11.67 0.76 29.38
C GLU A 109 10.83 1.85 28.69
N MET A 110 11.38 3.05 28.48
CA MET A 110 10.70 4.11 27.71
C MET A 110 10.41 3.68 26.27
N LEU A 111 11.38 3.05 25.60
CA LEU A 111 11.19 2.53 24.25
C LEU A 111 10.14 1.42 24.22
N LEU A 112 10.14 0.52 25.21
CA LEU A 112 9.14 -0.53 25.31
C LEU A 112 7.72 0.04 25.42
N ARG A 113 7.53 1.08 26.24
CA ARG A 113 6.23 1.77 26.37
C ARG A 113 5.82 2.56 25.12
N MET A 114 6.76 2.94 24.27
CA MET A 114 6.48 3.64 23.02
C MET A 114 5.94 2.69 21.94
N TYR A 115 6.35 1.42 21.96
CA TYR A 115 5.99 0.41 20.95
C TYR A 115 4.85 -0.52 21.39
N LEU A 116 4.42 -0.49 22.66
CA LEU A 116 3.26 -1.22 23.21
C LEU A 116 2.01 -0.33 23.23
#